data_AF-A0A918BX39-F1
#
_entry.id   AF-A0A918BX39-F1
#
_cell.length_a   1.000
_cell.length_b   1.000
_cell.length_c   1.000
_cell.angle_alpha   90.00
_cell.angle_beta   90.00
_cell.angle_gamma   90.00
#
_symmetry.space_group_name_H-M   'P 1'
#
loop_
_entity.id
_entity.type
_entity.pdbx_description
1 polymer ?
#
loop_
_entity_poly.entity_id
_entity_poly.type
_entity_poly.pdbx_seq_one_letter_code
_entity_poly.pdbx_strand_id
1 'polypeptide(L)'
;MVHNGDGCPIWTPNPRKGLANAQNAFEHRRGHASKFPEYSNAAEYITGARDFLLNMFKDAVTKVRKSSDIVVYQPSTEKFAVYTPDGTPRTFMRVDPSGFSPNSGIRTGMDHFNA
;
A
#
# COMPACT_ATOMS: atom_id res chain seq x y z
N MET A 1 -0.75 3.09 23.17
CA MET A 1 0.72 3.07 23.24
C MET A 1 1.24 3.42 21.87
N VAL A 2 2.04 4.48 21.75
CA VAL A 2 2.72 4.84 20.51
C VAL A 2 4.08 4.14 20.53
N HIS A 3 4.23 3.09 19.72
CA HIS A 3 5.48 2.35 19.64
C HIS A 3 6.42 3.06 18.66
N ASN A 4 7.20 4.00 19.19
CA ASN A 4 8.48 4.36 18.61
C ASN A 4 9.50 3.30 19.05
N GLY A 5 9.72 2.24 18.27
CA GLY A 5 10.84 1.31 18.53
C GLY A 5 10.66 -0.18 18.23
N ASP A 6 9.52 -0.65 17.72
CA ASP A 6 9.37 -2.06 17.36
C ASP A 6 10.21 -2.31 16.09
N GLY A 7 11.17 -3.24 16.10
CA GLY A 7 12.15 -3.49 15.02
C GLY A 7 11.60 -3.88 13.63
N CYS A 8 10.33 -3.58 13.36
CA CYS A 8 9.70 -3.69 12.05
C CYS A 8 10.21 -2.59 11.11
N PRO A 9 10.62 -2.95 9.88
CA PRO A 9 11.14 -1.96 8.94
C PRO A 9 10.13 -0.87 8.54
N ILE A 10 10.63 0.24 7.97
CA ILE A 10 9.78 1.31 7.41
C ILE A 10 8.96 0.90 6.18
N TRP A 11 9.46 -0.11 5.49
CA TRP A 11 8.89 -0.68 4.28
C TRP A 11 9.58 -2.01 4.04
N THR A 12 8.99 -2.94 3.31
CA THR A 12 9.66 -4.20 2.99
C THR A 12 10.79 -4.01 1.96
N PRO A 13 11.88 -4.79 2.01
CA PRO A 13 12.90 -4.72 0.97
C PRO A 13 12.38 -5.36 -0.33
N ASN A 14 13.05 -5.08 -1.45
CA ASN A 14 12.83 -5.79 -2.72
C ASN A 14 14.14 -6.42 -3.21
N PRO A 15 14.49 -7.63 -2.72
CA PRO A 15 15.75 -8.30 -3.07
C PRO A 15 15.88 -8.58 -4.56
N ARG A 16 14.76 -8.81 -5.26
CA ARG A 16 14.77 -9.05 -6.73
C ARG A 16 15.28 -7.84 -7.52
N LYS A 17 15.14 -6.64 -6.97
CA LYS A 17 15.63 -5.38 -7.54
C LYS A 17 16.86 -4.83 -6.80
N GLY A 18 17.40 -5.56 -5.81
CA GLY A 18 18.49 -5.09 -4.95
C GLY A 18 18.13 -3.86 -4.10
N LEU A 19 16.85 -3.63 -3.80
CA LEU A 19 16.42 -2.43 -3.07
C LEU A 19 16.28 -2.72 -1.57
N ALA A 20 17.01 -1.95 -0.76
CA ALA A 20 16.81 -1.90 0.68
C ALA A 20 15.46 -1.23 1.02
N ASN A 21 15.06 -1.30 2.29
CA ASN A 21 13.76 -0.84 2.79
C ASN A 21 13.44 0.61 2.38
N ALA A 22 14.33 1.55 2.69
CA ALA A 22 14.15 2.96 2.35
C ALA A 22 14.11 3.21 0.84
N GLN A 23 14.97 2.52 0.08
CA GLN A 23 15.04 2.65 -1.37
C GLN A 23 13.75 2.14 -2.02
N ASN A 24 13.23 1.00 -1.56
CA ASN A 24 11.99 0.44 -2.08
C ASN A 24 10.79 1.37 -1.77
N ALA A 25 10.74 1.95 -0.57
CA ALA A 25 9.72 2.93 -0.21
C ALA A 25 9.76 4.18 -1.12
N PHE A 26 10.97 4.70 -1.36
CA PHE A 26 11.18 5.85 -2.25
C PHE A 26 10.75 5.55 -3.69
N GLU A 27 11.10 4.39 -4.22
CA GLU A 27 10.70 3.94 -5.56
C GLU A 27 9.18 3.84 -5.69
N HIS A 28 8.49 3.29 -4.69
CA HIS A 28 7.03 3.26 -4.65
C HIS A 28 6.42 4.66 -4.62
N ARG A 29 6.91 5.55 -3.75
CA ARG A 29 6.44 6.95 -3.73
C ARG A 29 6.69 7.66 -5.06
N ARG A 30 7.84 7.42 -5.70
CA ARG A 30 8.15 8.02 -6.99
C ARG A 30 7.18 7.54 -8.07
N GLY A 31 6.91 6.23 -8.12
CA GLY A 31 5.99 5.63 -9.08
C GLY A 31 4.52 6.03 -8.90
N HIS A 32 4.10 6.36 -7.67
CA HIS A 32 2.72 6.74 -7.36
C HIS A 32 2.54 8.23 -7.03
N ALA A 33 3.58 9.04 -7.23
CA ALA A 33 3.62 10.44 -6.85
C ALA A 33 2.40 11.25 -7.28
N SER A 34 2.07 11.16 -8.57
CA SER A 34 0.96 11.91 -9.19
C SER A 34 -0.40 11.48 -8.68
N LYS A 35 -0.51 10.29 -8.09
CA LYS A 35 -1.74 9.74 -7.54
C LYS A 35 -1.93 10.08 -6.06
N PHE A 36 -0.93 10.68 -5.42
CA PHE A 36 -1.00 11.15 -4.04
C PHE A 36 -0.50 12.60 -3.89
N PRO A 37 -1.24 13.59 -4.41
CA PRO A 37 -0.88 14.99 -4.26
C PRO A 37 -0.85 15.43 -2.78
N GLU A 38 -1.52 14.70 -1.88
CA GLU A 38 -1.50 14.99 -0.44
C GLU A 38 -0.16 14.70 0.26
N TYR A 39 0.74 13.93 -0.36
CA TYR A 39 2.06 13.64 0.22
C TYR A 39 3.15 14.38 -0.55
N SER A 40 3.83 15.31 0.09
CA SER A 40 4.87 16.15 -0.53
C SER A 40 6.21 15.43 -0.65
N ASN A 41 6.45 14.39 0.15
CA ASN A 41 7.72 13.68 0.19
C ASN A 41 7.54 12.19 0.56
N ALA A 42 8.65 11.44 0.56
CA ALA A 42 8.63 10.01 0.86
C ALA A 42 8.29 9.70 2.33
N ALA A 43 8.69 10.56 3.28
CA ALA A 43 8.40 10.35 4.69
C ALA A 43 6.90 10.46 4.98
N GLU A 44 6.23 11.46 4.41
CA GLU A 44 4.77 11.63 4.50
C GLU A 44 4.02 10.46 3.86
N TYR A 45 4.49 9.96 2.72
CA TYR A 45 3.88 8.81 2.07
C TYR A 45 4.03 7.51 2.88
N ILE A 46 5.20 7.26 3.47
CA ILE A 46 5.41 6.10 4.36
C ILE A 46 4.52 6.20 5.59
N THR A 47 4.40 7.41 6.15
CA THR A 47 3.51 7.69 7.29
C THR A 47 2.05 7.42 6.91
N GLY A 48 1.59 7.97 5.78
CA GLY A 48 0.25 7.73 5.26
C GLY A 48 -0.04 6.26 4.95
N ALA A 49 0.95 5.50 4.49
CA ALA A 49 0.82 4.05 4.27
C ALA A 49 0.64 3.29 5.58
N ARG A 50 1.34 3.67 6.65
CA ARG A 50 1.20 3.07 7.99
C ARG A 50 -0.12 3.47 8.63
N ASP A 51 -0.46 4.75 8.57
CA ASP A 51 -1.71 5.28 9.11
C ASP A 51 -2.92 4.66 8.40
N PHE A 52 -2.82 4.31 7.12
CA PHE A 52 -3.90 3.64 6.40
C PHE A 52 -4.24 2.26 6.99
N LEU A 53 -3.27 1.53 7.55
CA LEU A 53 -3.52 0.28 8.25
C LEU A 53 -4.17 0.50 9.63
N LEU A 54 -3.78 1.57 10.33
CA LEU A 54 -4.24 1.83 11.70
C LEU A 54 -5.61 2.54 11.75
N ASN A 55 -5.86 3.40 10.77
CA ASN A 55 -7.03 4.28 10.70
C ASN A 55 -7.96 3.86 9.56
N MET A 56 -8.15 2.55 9.37
CA MET A 56 -9.06 2.04 8.35
C MET A 56 -10.44 2.65 8.58
N PHE A 57 -10.85 3.58 7.70
CA PHE A 57 -12.19 4.17 7.77
C PHE A 57 -13.26 3.08 7.58
N LYS A 58 -14.51 3.39 7.94
CA LYS A 58 -15.62 2.41 8.00
C LYS A 58 -15.91 1.65 6.69
N ASP A 59 -15.42 2.10 5.54
CA ASP A 59 -15.65 1.46 4.24
C ASP A 59 -14.47 0.64 3.70
N ALA A 60 -13.35 0.53 4.43
CA ALA A 60 -12.24 -0.30 4.03
C ALA A 60 -12.61 -1.80 4.11
N VAL A 61 -12.26 -2.55 3.06
CA VAL A 61 -12.35 -4.01 3.03
C VAL A 61 -10.96 -4.62 3.19
N THR A 62 -10.88 -5.71 3.96
CA THR A 62 -9.62 -6.37 4.28
C THR A 62 -9.69 -7.86 3.99
N LYS A 63 -8.63 -8.43 3.42
CA LYS A 63 -8.46 -9.90 3.31
C LYS A 63 -7.04 -10.30 3.70
N VAL A 64 -6.91 -11.49 4.30
CA VAL A 64 -5.61 -12.12 4.55
C VAL A 64 -5.34 -13.13 3.44
N ARG A 65 -4.21 -13.01 2.75
CA ARG A 65 -3.79 -13.95 1.70
C ARG A 65 -3.23 -15.23 2.31
N LYS A 66 -3.09 -16.29 1.50
CA LYS A 66 -2.37 -17.53 1.89
C LYS A 66 -0.92 -17.27 2.34
N SER A 67 -0.30 -16.18 1.84
CA SER A 67 1.02 -15.72 2.29
C SER A 67 1.03 -15.07 3.68
N SER A 68 -0.14 -14.97 4.33
CA SER A 68 -0.38 -14.17 5.54
C SER A 68 -0.26 -12.66 5.36
N ASP A 69 -0.04 -12.16 4.14
CA ASP A 69 -0.10 -10.73 3.88
C ASP A 69 -1.53 -10.21 4.06
N ILE A 70 -1.64 -9.02 4.65
CA ILE A 70 -2.89 -8.30 4.84
C ILE A 70 -3.07 -7.39 3.62
N VAL A 71 -4.19 -7.55 2.92
CA VAL A 71 -4.59 -6.68 1.80
C VAL A 71 -5.71 -5.79 2.27
N VAL A 72 -5.58 -4.49 2.02
CA VAL A 72 -6.58 -3.48 2.38
C VAL A 72 -6.97 -2.71 1.13
N TYR A 73 -8.26 -2.51 0.92
CA TYR A 73 -8.78 -1.62 -0.12
C TYR A 73 -9.86 -0.72 0.46
N GLN A 74 -9.80 0.57 0.15
CA GLN A 74 -10.82 1.54 0.51
C GLN A 74 -11.49 2.06 -0.77
N PRO A 75 -12.78 1.74 -1.02
CA PRO A 75 -13.48 2.18 -2.21
C PRO A 75 -13.59 3.71 -2.32
N SER A 76 -13.90 4.42 -1.24
CA SER A 76 -14.13 5.88 -1.29
C SER A 76 -12.91 6.72 -1.68
N THR A 77 -11.70 6.22 -1.41
CA THR A 77 -10.45 6.92 -1.74
C THR A 77 -9.60 6.19 -2.77
N GLU A 78 -10.09 5.03 -3.22
CA GLU A 78 -9.42 4.05 -4.08
C GLU A 78 -8.03 3.62 -3.57
N LYS A 79 -7.76 3.79 -2.28
CA LYS A 79 -6.49 3.39 -1.67
C LYS A 79 -6.43 1.88 -1.56
N PHE A 80 -5.34 1.30 -2.03
CA PHE A 80 -5.01 -0.11 -1.96
C PHE A 80 -3.66 -0.27 -1.30
N ALA A 81 -3.56 -1.22 -0.38
CA ALA A 81 -2.32 -1.52 0.31
C ALA A 81 -2.15 -3.02 0.55
N VAL A 82 -0.88 -3.42 0.65
CA VAL A 82 -0.49 -4.76 1.08
C VAL A 82 0.53 -4.62 2.19
N TYR A 83 0.33 -5.35 3.27
CA TYR A 83 1.20 -5.38 4.44
C TYR A 83 1.61 -6.81 4.75
N THR A 84 2.77 -6.97 5.37
CA THR A 84 3.15 -8.20 6.07
C THR A 84 2.26 -8.41 7.31
N PRO A 85 2.29 -9.61 7.93
CA PRO A 85 1.56 -9.87 9.17
C PRO A 85 1.88 -8.90 10.33
N ASP A 86 3.11 -8.37 10.36
CA ASP A 86 3.56 -7.38 11.36
C ASP A 86 3.15 -5.93 11.02
N GLY A 87 2.44 -5.72 9.91
CA GLY A 87 2.01 -4.39 9.48
C GLY A 87 3.05 -3.60 8.66
N THR A 88 4.21 -4.18 8.34
CA THR A 88 5.19 -3.54 7.46
C THR A 88 4.62 -3.37 6.04
N PRO A 89 4.61 -2.15 5.46
CA PRO A 89 4.08 -1.94 4.12
C PRO A 89 4.91 -2.64 3.04
N ARG A 90 4.22 -3.33 2.12
CA ARG A 90 4.77 -3.86 0.86
C ARG A 90 4.41 -2.96 -0.32
N THR A 91 3.17 -2.52 -0.36
CA THR A 91 2.60 -1.71 -1.45
C THR A 91 1.63 -0.70 -0.84
N PHE A 92 1.62 0.52 -1.36
CA PHE A 92 0.56 1.48 -1.12
C PHE A 92 0.29 2.27 -2.40
N MET A 93 -0.93 2.27 -2.90
CA MET A 93 -1.26 2.96 -4.14
C MET A 93 -2.70 3.45 -4.13
N ARG A 94 -2.98 4.49 -4.91
CA ARG A 94 -4.34 4.85 -5.27
C ARG A 94 -4.61 4.24 -6.63
N VAL A 95 -5.57 3.33 -6.66
CA VAL A 95 -5.92 2.54 -7.83
C VAL A 95 -6.76 3.43 -8.73
N ASP A 96 -6.36 3.56 -9.99
CA ASP A 96 -7.13 4.30 -10.98
C ASP A 96 -7.88 3.28 -11.85
N PRO A 97 -9.23 3.26 -11.81
CA PRO A 97 -10.03 2.35 -12.63
C PRO A 97 -9.74 2.48 -14.13
N SER A 98 -9.34 3.66 -14.59
CA SER A 98 -8.98 3.90 -16.00
C SER A 98 -7.64 3.27 -16.40
N GLY A 99 -6.81 2.88 -15.43
CA GLY A 99 -5.51 2.25 -15.65
C GLY A 99 -5.57 0.74 -15.90
N PHE A 100 -6.75 0.12 -15.79
CA PHE A 100 -6.88 -1.31 -16.00
C PHE A 100 -7.02 -1.69 -17.47
N SER A 101 -6.29 -2.74 -17.87
CA SER A 101 -6.47 -3.31 -19.20
C SER A 101 -7.87 -3.92 -19.33
N PRO A 102 -8.67 -3.55 -20.34
CA PRO A 102 -10.04 -4.05 -20.50
C PRO A 102 -10.09 -5.58 -20.69
N ASN A 103 -8.98 -6.19 -21.11
CA ASN A 103 -8.85 -7.63 -21.34
C ASN A 103 -8.35 -8.40 -20.11
N SER A 104 -8.03 -7.72 -19.00
CA SER A 104 -7.48 -8.36 -17.79
C SER A 104 -8.53 -8.97 -16.87
N GLY A 105 -9.82 -8.69 -17.11
CA GLY A 105 -10.91 -9.02 -16.18
C GLY A 105 -10.95 -8.13 -14.92
N ILE A 106 -9.92 -7.32 -14.68
CA ILE A 106 -9.87 -6.31 -13.64
C ILE A 106 -10.40 -5.01 -14.25
N ARG A 107 -11.52 -4.49 -13.74
CA ARG A 107 -12.14 -3.25 -14.24
C ARG A 107 -12.27 -2.19 -13.14
N THR A 108 -12.19 -2.61 -11.89
CA THR A 108 -12.36 -1.76 -10.71
C THR A 108 -11.26 -2.03 -9.67
N GLY A 109 -11.08 -1.10 -8.74
CA GLY A 109 -10.20 -1.35 -7.59
C GLY A 109 -10.66 -2.54 -6.74
N MET A 110 -11.96 -2.85 -6.73
CA MET A 110 -12.51 -4.03 -6.08
C MET A 110 -12.10 -5.33 -6.81
N ASP A 111 -12.07 -5.34 -8.14
CA ASP A 111 -11.57 -6.50 -8.90
C ASP A 111 -10.08 -6.73 -8.60
N HIS A 112 -9.30 -5.64 -8.51
CA HIS A 112 -7.89 -5.71 -8.14
C HIS A 112 -7.69 -6.20 -6.69
N PHE A 113 -8.59 -5.81 -5.79
CA PHE A 113 -8.63 -6.34 -4.43
C PHE A 113 -8.97 -7.83 -4.40
N ASN A 114 -9.84 -8.33 -5.27
CA ASN A 114 -10.31 -9.72 -5.28
C ASN A 114 -9.38 -10.69 -6.01
N ALA A 115 -8.57 -10.21 -6.97
CA ALA A 115 -7.49 -10.95 -7.60
C ALA A 115 -6.48 -11.54 -6.58
#